data_AF-A0A1V5H0Z5-F1
#
_entry.id   AF-A0A1V5H0Z5-F1
#
_cell.length_a   1.000
_cell.length_b   1.000
_cell.length_c   1.000
_cell.angle_alpha   90.00
_cell.angle_beta   90.00
_cell.angle_gamma   90.00
#
_symmetry.space_group_name_H-M   'P 1'
#
loop_
_entity.id
_entity.type
_entity.pdbx_description
1 polymer ?
#
loop_
_entity_poly.entity_id
_entity_poly.type
_entity_poly.pdbx_seq_one_letter_code
_entity_poly.pdbx_strand_id
1 'polypeptide(L)'
;MDNSGAEVTRIRRDLVEMLFVEGNHYCMFCERSGHCELQAQAYRLGIPAPKYPYLFPDRSLDASHPDILIDRNRCIQCGRCVAASKDVDGKNVFQFVGRGPHKRIAVNAEADLKDTAAAVTDKALDACPVGALLKKRTAYAVPVGRRPYDHQPIGSNGQKN
;
A
#
# COMPACT_ATOMS: atom_id res chain seq x y z
N MET A 1 -15.17 17.85 -17.36
CA MET A 1 -14.85 16.44 -17.63
C MET A 1 -15.71 15.59 -16.69
N ASP A 2 -16.64 14.79 -17.22
CA ASP A 2 -17.41 13.85 -16.41
C ASP A 2 -16.53 12.66 -16.02
N ASN A 3 -16.34 12.48 -14.72
CA ASN A 3 -15.49 11.45 -14.15
C ASN A 3 -16.28 10.24 -13.60
N SER A 4 -17.58 10.19 -13.89
CA SER A 4 -18.54 9.23 -13.34
C SER A 4 -19.20 8.31 -14.38
N GLY A 5 -18.83 8.45 -15.66
CA GLY A 5 -19.33 7.60 -16.73
C GLY A 5 -19.14 6.09 -16.48
N ALA A 6 -20.05 5.28 -16.99
CA ALA A 6 -20.06 3.82 -16.82
C ALA A 6 -18.75 3.16 -17.31
N GLU A 7 -18.20 3.66 -18.42
CA GLU A 7 -16.93 3.19 -18.96
C GLU A 7 -15.76 3.43 -18.00
N VAL A 8 -15.65 4.65 -17.46
CA VAL A 8 -14.60 5.03 -16.50
C VAL A 8 -14.71 4.17 -15.24
N THR A 9 -15.93 3.93 -14.77
CA THR A 9 -16.19 3.06 -13.61
C THR A 9 -15.75 1.62 -13.87
N ARG A 10 -16.04 1.08 -15.06
CA ARG A 10 -15.58 -0.26 -15.47
C ARG A 10 -14.05 -0.35 -15.49
N ILE A 11 -13.37 0.62 -16.09
CA ILE A 11 -11.90 0.65 -16.13
C ILE A 11 -11.31 0.70 -14.73
N ARG A 12 -11.87 1.53 -13.83
CA ARG A 12 -11.44 1.58 -12.43
C ARG A 12 -11.58 0.25 -11.72
N ARG A 13 -12.71 -0.44 -11.94
CA ARG A 13 -12.93 -1.78 -11.38
C ARG A 13 -11.85 -2.74 -11.85
N ASP A 14 -11.58 -2.78 -13.16
CA ASP A 14 -10.56 -3.66 -13.73
C ASP A 14 -9.18 -3.36 -13.16
N LEU A 15 -8.78 -2.07 -13.06
CA LEU A 15 -7.51 -1.68 -12.46
C LEU A 15 -7.38 -2.08 -10.99
N VAL A 16 -8.43 -1.88 -10.18
CA VAL A 16 -8.41 -2.28 -8.77
C VAL A 16 -8.31 -3.80 -8.65
N GLU A 17 -9.10 -4.55 -9.42
CA GLU A 17 -9.03 -6.02 -9.44
C GLU A 17 -7.63 -6.51 -9.86
N MET A 18 -7.00 -5.88 -10.86
CA MET A 18 -5.62 -6.18 -11.26
C MET A 18 -4.61 -5.96 -10.13
N LEU A 19 -4.72 -4.84 -9.40
CA LEU A 19 -3.84 -4.57 -8.24
C LEU A 19 -4.02 -5.64 -7.14
N PHE A 20 -5.24 -6.14 -6.93
CA PHE A 20 -5.49 -7.21 -5.96
C PHE A 20 -4.83 -8.54 -6.34
N VAL A 21 -4.81 -8.90 -7.62
CA VAL A 21 -4.31 -10.20 -8.07
C VAL A 21 -2.81 -10.22 -8.35
N GLU A 22 -2.20 -9.06 -8.59
CA GLU A 22 -0.75 -8.93 -8.78
C GLU A 22 0.04 -9.12 -7.47
N GLY A 23 -0.60 -8.90 -6.33
CA GLY A 23 -0.03 -9.05 -4.99
C GLY A 23 -0.74 -10.11 -4.15
N ASN A 24 -0.28 -10.29 -2.90
CA ASN A 24 -0.93 -11.15 -1.90
C ASN A 24 -1.74 -10.30 -0.91
N HIS A 25 -2.94 -9.89 -1.32
CA HIS A 25 -3.81 -8.98 -0.57
C HIS A 25 -4.80 -9.70 0.37
N TYR A 26 -4.28 -10.52 1.28
CA TYR A 26 -5.07 -11.25 2.28
C TYR A 26 -5.51 -10.32 3.44
N CYS A 27 -6.61 -9.59 3.23
CA CYS A 27 -7.05 -8.53 4.14
C CYS A 27 -7.40 -9.01 5.55
N MET A 28 -7.81 -10.27 5.72
CA MET A 28 -8.14 -10.86 7.02
C MET A 28 -6.94 -10.98 7.98
N PHE A 29 -5.71 -10.96 7.46
CA PHE A 29 -4.47 -11.00 8.25
C PHE A 29 -3.64 -9.71 8.14
N CYS A 30 -4.17 -8.70 7.45
CA CYS A 30 -3.45 -7.45 7.21
C CYS A 30 -3.83 -6.41 8.25
N GLU A 31 -2.84 -5.90 9.00
CA GLU A 31 -3.04 -4.85 10.00
C GLU A 31 -3.56 -3.52 9.43
N ARG A 32 -3.40 -3.29 8.12
CA ARG A 32 -3.97 -2.12 7.42
C ARG A 32 -5.44 -2.29 7.06
N SER A 33 -6.08 -3.44 7.35
CA SER A 33 -7.50 -3.65 7.07
C SER A 33 -8.35 -2.57 7.76
N GLY A 34 -9.24 -1.90 7.03
CA GLY A 34 -10.02 -0.75 7.50
C GLY A 34 -9.28 0.61 7.43
N HIS A 35 -7.99 0.61 7.09
CA HIS A 35 -7.17 1.81 6.82
C HIS A 35 -6.44 1.72 5.45
N CYS A 36 -6.72 0.69 4.66
CA CYS A 36 -6.08 0.44 3.37
C CYS A 36 -6.88 1.10 2.24
N GLU A 37 -6.25 1.99 1.47
CA GLU A 37 -6.93 2.67 0.36
C GLU A 37 -7.32 1.70 -0.76
N LEU A 38 -6.51 0.68 -1.06
CA LEU A 38 -6.86 -0.35 -2.06
C LEU A 38 -8.13 -1.10 -1.66
N GLN A 39 -8.23 -1.49 -0.39
CA GLN A 39 -9.42 -2.15 0.16
C GLN A 39 -10.64 -1.22 0.11
N ALA A 40 -10.48 0.04 0.52
CA ALA A 40 -11.55 1.02 0.50
C ALA A 40 -12.06 1.32 -0.92
N GLN A 41 -11.16 1.36 -1.92
CA GLN A 41 -11.53 1.50 -3.32
C GLN A 41 -12.31 0.28 -3.83
N ALA A 42 -11.93 -0.94 -3.44
CA ALA A 42 -12.71 -2.13 -3.78
C ALA A 42 -14.14 -2.08 -3.19
N TYR A 43 -14.29 -1.64 -1.94
CA TYR A 43 -15.61 -1.44 -1.35
C TYR A 43 -16.42 -0.36 -2.08
N ARG A 44 -15.80 0.79 -2.36
CA ARG A 44 -16.45 1.88 -3.10
C ARG A 44 -16.94 1.45 -4.48
N LEU A 45 -16.16 0.63 -5.17
CA LEU A 45 -16.49 0.15 -6.51
C LEU A 45 -17.41 -1.08 -6.50
N GLY A 46 -17.74 -1.65 -5.34
CA GLY A 46 -18.57 -2.84 -5.22
C GLY A 46 -17.89 -4.10 -5.76
N ILE A 47 -16.61 -4.33 -5.41
CA ILE A 47 -15.84 -5.51 -5.80
C ILE A 47 -15.87 -6.50 -4.62
N PRO A 48 -16.67 -7.58 -4.68
CA PRO A 48 -16.72 -8.59 -3.61
C PRO A 48 -15.49 -9.50 -3.62
N ALA A 49 -15.00 -9.84 -4.82
CA ALA A 49 -13.78 -10.59 -5.07
C ALA A 49 -13.25 -10.25 -6.48
N PRO A 50 -11.94 -10.32 -6.72
CA PRO A 50 -11.37 -10.16 -8.07
C PRO A 50 -11.84 -11.27 -9.01
N LYS A 51 -12.12 -10.95 -10.28
CA LYS A 51 -12.45 -11.95 -11.30
C LYS A 51 -11.23 -12.57 -11.99
N TYR A 52 -10.07 -11.92 -11.88
CA TYR A 52 -8.82 -12.38 -12.49
C TYR A 52 -8.14 -13.43 -11.58
N PRO A 53 -7.35 -14.35 -12.16
CA PRO A 53 -6.58 -15.30 -11.37
C PRO A 53 -5.48 -14.60 -10.57
N TYR A 54 -5.31 -15.01 -9.32
CA TYR A 54 -4.22 -14.55 -8.46
C TYR A 54 -2.86 -15.05 -8.99
N LEU A 55 -1.86 -14.18 -8.98
CA LEU A 55 -0.50 -14.53 -9.38
C LEU A 55 0.29 -15.23 -8.28
N PHE A 56 -0.14 -15.10 -7.02
CA PHE A 56 0.53 -15.64 -5.83
C PHE A 56 2.04 -15.41 -5.83
N PRO A 57 2.51 -14.15 -6.00
CA PRO A 57 3.93 -13.89 -6.08
C PRO A 57 4.64 -14.26 -4.76
N ASP A 58 5.87 -14.73 -4.88
CA ASP A 58 6.78 -14.93 -3.75
C ASP A 58 7.84 -13.82 -3.73
N ARG A 59 7.46 -12.65 -3.23
CA ARG A 59 8.37 -11.50 -3.06
C ARG A 59 8.88 -11.46 -1.63
N SER A 60 10.11 -11.01 -1.47
CA SER A 60 10.78 -10.93 -0.18
C SER A 60 10.11 -9.94 0.79
N LEU A 61 10.07 -10.33 2.05
CA LEU A 61 9.74 -9.49 3.19
C LEU A 61 11.05 -9.01 3.82
N ASP A 62 11.18 -7.71 4.06
CA ASP A 62 12.33 -7.12 4.75
C ASP A 62 11.89 -6.63 6.13
N ALA A 63 12.30 -7.40 7.15
CA ALA A 63 12.08 -7.09 8.55
C ALA A 63 13.40 -6.79 9.28
N SER A 64 14.46 -6.45 8.55
CA SER A 64 15.79 -6.21 9.11
C SER A 64 15.81 -5.04 10.10
N HIS A 65 15.09 -3.95 9.79
CA HIS A 65 15.02 -2.75 10.63
C HIS A 65 14.26 -3.05 11.92
N PRO A 66 14.70 -2.62 13.11
CA PRO A 66 14.08 -2.97 14.39
C PRO A 66 12.60 -2.56 14.49
N ASP A 67 12.23 -1.48 13.79
CA ASP A 67 10.92 -0.82 13.96
C ASP A 67 10.10 -0.71 12.67
N ILE A 68 10.64 -1.11 11.52
CA ILE A 68 10.00 -0.92 10.20
C ILE A 68 10.01 -2.25 9.46
N LEU A 69 8.93 -2.52 8.71
CA LEU A 69 8.74 -3.72 7.91
C LEU A 69 8.36 -3.34 6.47
N ILE A 70 8.94 -4.03 5.49
CA ILE A 70 8.52 -3.98 4.09
C ILE A 70 7.94 -5.33 3.68
N ASP A 71 6.67 -5.37 3.33
CA ASP A 71 6.02 -6.51 2.67
C ASP A 71 5.81 -6.20 1.19
N ARG A 72 6.69 -6.73 0.33
CA ARG A 72 6.67 -6.46 -1.11
C ARG A 72 5.53 -7.17 -1.84
N ASN A 73 4.91 -8.18 -1.21
CA ASN A 73 3.73 -8.83 -1.79
C ASN A 73 2.48 -7.94 -1.70
N ARG A 74 2.46 -6.96 -0.80
CA ARG A 74 1.33 -6.02 -0.63
C ARG A 74 1.56 -4.67 -1.29
N CYS A 75 2.72 -4.45 -1.91
CA CYS A 75 3.07 -3.19 -2.57
C CYS A 75 2.39 -3.07 -3.93
N ILE A 76 1.57 -2.03 -4.10
CA ILE A 76 0.93 -1.66 -5.38
C ILE A 76 1.79 -0.76 -6.27
N GLN A 77 3.06 -0.59 -5.93
CA GLN A 77 4.04 0.16 -6.74
C GLN A 77 3.67 1.62 -7.07
N CYS A 78 2.86 2.27 -6.21
CA CYS A 78 2.37 3.63 -6.44
C CYS A 78 3.43 4.76 -6.36
N GLY A 79 4.60 4.49 -5.79
CA GLY A 79 5.70 5.44 -5.69
C GLY A 79 5.55 6.52 -4.61
N ARG A 80 4.46 6.55 -3.84
CA ARG A 80 4.25 7.56 -2.78
C ARG A 80 5.37 7.57 -1.72
N CYS A 81 5.85 6.40 -1.31
CA CYS A 81 6.98 6.32 -0.36
C CYS A 81 8.31 6.78 -0.97
N VAL A 82 8.53 6.55 -2.27
CA VAL A 82 9.73 7.00 -2.99
C VAL A 82 9.74 8.53 -3.04
N ALA A 83 8.64 9.13 -3.48
CA ALA A 83 8.49 10.58 -3.53
C ALA A 83 8.62 11.21 -2.13
N ALA A 84 7.90 10.71 -1.13
CA ALA A 84 7.99 11.23 0.23
C ALA A 84 9.41 11.11 0.82
N SER A 85 10.08 9.98 0.61
CA SER A 85 11.44 9.77 1.13
C SER A 85 12.47 10.71 0.50
N LYS A 86 12.28 11.09 -0.77
CA LYS A 86 13.13 12.03 -1.47
C LYS A 86 12.77 13.48 -1.16
N ASP A 87 11.51 13.84 -1.39
CA ASP A 87 11.08 15.24 -1.48
C ASP A 87 10.67 15.81 -0.10
N VAL A 88 10.24 14.96 0.84
CA VAL A 88 9.77 15.38 2.17
C VAL A 88 10.79 15.03 3.25
N ASP A 89 11.24 13.77 3.29
CA ASP A 89 12.20 13.32 4.30
C ASP A 89 13.64 13.70 3.93
N GLY A 90 13.95 13.91 2.65
CA GLY A 90 15.29 14.27 2.17
C GLY A 90 16.32 13.13 2.25
N LYS A 91 15.88 11.88 2.45
CA LYS A 91 16.75 10.73 2.76
C LYS A 91 17.03 9.80 1.58
N ASN A 92 16.17 9.81 0.55
CA ASN A 92 16.30 8.91 -0.61
C ASN A 92 16.46 7.42 -0.22
N VAL A 93 15.71 6.97 0.79
CA VAL A 93 15.78 5.59 1.31
C VAL A 93 15.15 4.61 0.32
N PHE A 94 14.03 4.97 -0.30
CA PHE A 94 13.23 4.04 -1.09
C PHE A 94 13.35 4.33 -2.60
N GLN A 95 13.49 3.28 -3.41
CA GLN A 95 13.47 3.38 -4.87
C GLN A 95 12.87 2.12 -5.51
N PHE A 96 12.44 2.21 -6.77
CA PHE A 96 12.06 1.03 -7.55
C PHE A 96 13.27 0.44 -8.29
N VAL A 97 13.39 -0.88 -8.22
CA VAL A 97 14.36 -1.68 -8.99
C VAL A 97 13.65 -2.79 -9.75
N GLY A 98 14.31 -3.32 -10.78
CA GLY A 98 13.72 -4.33 -11.66
C GLY A 98 12.79 -3.73 -12.71
N ARG A 99 12.20 -4.61 -13.54
CA ARG A 99 11.31 -4.24 -14.65
C ARG A 99 10.19 -5.27 -14.79
N GLY A 100 9.08 -4.84 -15.41
CA GLY A 100 7.91 -5.68 -15.63
C GLY A 100 7.43 -6.33 -14.33
N PRO A 101 7.16 -7.65 -14.31
CA PRO A 101 6.66 -8.35 -13.12
C PRO A 101 7.67 -8.41 -11.96
N HIS A 102 8.96 -8.16 -12.22
CA HIS A 102 10.01 -8.15 -11.19
C HIS A 102 10.27 -6.76 -10.60
N LYS A 103 9.54 -5.73 -11.05
CA LYS A 103 9.61 -4.39 -10.47
C LYS A 103 9.16 -4.44 -9.03
N ARG A 104 9.99 -3.93 -8.12
CA ARG A 104 9.73 -3.94 -6.68
C ARG A 104 10.35 -2.73 -6.00
N ILE A 105 9.81 -2.39 -4.83
CA ILE A 105 10.46 -1.42 -3.97
C ILE A 105 11.72 -2.03 -3.34
N ALA A 106 12.81 -1.27 -3.37
CA ALA A 106 14.07 -1.57 -2.73
C ALA A 106 14.52 -0.38 -1.89
N VAL A 107 15.57 -0.61 -1.12
CA VAL A 107 16.18 0.37 -0.25
C VAL A 107 17.53 0.81 -0.81
N ASN A 108 17.93 2.04 -0.54
CA ASN A 108 19.23 2.58 -0.91
C ASN A 108 20.29 2.17 0.13
N ALA A 109 20.62 0.88 0.15
CA ALA A 109 21.67 0.27 0.94
C ALA A 109 22.20 -0.98 0.21
N GLU A 110 23.36 -1.48 0.62
CA GLU A 110 23.95 -2.69 0.04
C GLU A 110 23.20 -3.97 0.43
N ALA A 111 22.72 -4.05 1.67
CA ALA A 111 22.07 -5.23 2.22
C ALA A 111 20.57 -4.99 2.47
N ASP A 112 20.19 -4.41 3.61
CA ASP A 112 18.79 -4.36 4.03
C ASP A 112 18.35 -2.99 4.55
N LEU A 113 17.05 -2.84 4.85
CA LEU A 113 16.48 -1.61 5.40
C LEU A 113 17.18 -1.11 6.68
N LYS A 114 17.66 -2.02 7.55
CA LYS A 114 18.40 -1.65 8.78
C LYS A 114 19.66 -0.82 8.51
N ASP A 115 20.23 -0.93 7.30
CA ASP A 115 21.48 -0.30 6.91
C ASP A 115 21.24 1.08 6.24
N THR A 116 20.01 1.60 6.34
CA THR A 116 19.61 2.91 5.80
C THR A 116 19.36 3.93 6.91
N ALA A 117 19.14 5.18 6.52
CA ALA A 117 18.69 6.25 7.43
C ALA A 117 17.17 6.26 7.71
N ALA A 118 16.46 5.18 7.38
CA ALA A 118 15.02 5.08 7.63
C ALA A 118 14.71 5.26 9.12
N ALA A 119 13.66 6.02 9.43
CA ALA A 119 13.18 6.22 10.79
C ALA A 119 11.66 6.09 10.86
N VAL A 120 11.15 5.67 12.02
CA VAL A 120 9.70 5.54 12.25
C VAL A 120 8.93 6.85 12.12
N THR A 121 9.63 7.98 12.18
CA THR A 121 9.09 9.34 12.02
C THR A 121 8.97 9.77 10.56
N ASP A 122 9.50 8.99 9.61
CA ASP A 122 9.56 9.36 8.21
C ASP A 122 8.17 9.40 7.57
N LYS A 123 7.90 10.48 6.82
CA LYS A 123 6.64 10.67 6.10
C LYS A 123 6.44 9.61 5.03
N ALA A 124 7.52 9.02 4.51
CA ALA A 124 7.44 7.87 3.61
C ALA A 124 6.64 6.69 4.17
N LEU A 125 6.69 6.43 5.49
CA LEU A 125 5.91 5.34 6.11
C LEU A 125 4.41 5.66 6.08
N ASP A 126 4.05 6.89 6.44
CA ASP A 126 2.65 7.33 6.47
C ASP A 126 2.06 7.48 5.06
N ALA A 127 2.91 7.75 4.06
CA ALA A 127 2.52 7.90 2.67
C ALA A 127 2.10 6.58 1.99
N CYS A 128 2.39 5.41 2.57
CA CYS A 128 2.04 4.13 1.98
C CYS A 128 0.52 3.88 2.05
N PRO A 129 -0.22 3.78 0.93
CA PRO A 129 -1.67 3.63 0.94
C PRO A 129 -2.18 2.25 1.36
N VAL A 130 -1.28 1.27 1.51
CA VAL A 130 -1.58 -0.15 1.67
C VAL A 130 -0.71 -0.79 2.75
N GLY A 131 -0.83 -2.10 2.95
CA GLY A 131 -0.09 -2.89 3.95
C GLY A 131 1.34 -3.26 3.58
N ALA A 132 2.04 -2.43 2.80
CA ALA A 132 3.36 -2.78 2.26
C ALA A 132 4.53 -2.19 3.05
N LEU A 133 4.36 -1.03 3.68
CA LEU A 133 5.39 -0.35 4.46
C LEU A 133 4.78 0.00 5.82
N LEU A 134 5.27 -0.66 6.87
CA LEU A 134 4.58 -0.76 8.15
C LEU A 134 5.51 -0.43 9.33
N LYS A 135 4.91 0.15 10.37
CA LYS A 135 5.55 0.37 11.67
C LYS A 135 5.35 -0.89 12.51
N LYS A 136 6.43 -1.47 13.04
CA LYS A 136 6.34 -2.66 13.89
C LYS A 136 5.73 -2.29 15.25
N ARG A 137 5.07 -3.27 15.89
CA ARG A 137 4.46 -3.15 17.24
C ARG A 137 3.33 -2.12 17.35
N THR A 138 2.73 -1.71 16.23
CA THR A 138 1.55 -0.84 16.19
C THR A 138 0.33 -1.53 15.54
N ALA A 139 0.48 -2.79 15.17
CA ALA A 139 -0.56 -3.61 14.55
C ALA A 139 -1.84 -3.63 15.41
N TYR A 140 -3.00 -3.50 14.76
CA TYR A 140 -4.33 -3.64 15.39
C TYR A 140 -4.62 -2.67 16.56
N ALA A 141 -3.89 -1.55 16.66
CA ALA A 141 -4.08 -0.57 17.72
C ALA A 141 -5.46 0.13 17.69
N VAL A 142 -6.12 0.19 16.52
CA VAL A 142 -7.43 0.83 16.35
C VAL A 142 -8.53 -0.25 16.29
N PRO A 143 -9.52 -0.23 17.19
CA PRO A 143 -10.62 -1.18 17.18
C PRO A 143 -11.45 -1.12 15.89
N VAL A 144 -12.04 -2.26 15.52
CA VAL A 144 -13.05 -2.34 14.45
C VAL A 144 -14.23 -1.42 14.78
N GLY A 145 -14.75 -0.72 13.79
CA GLY A 145 -15.75 0.35 13.94
C GLY A 145 -15.15 1.71 14.26
N ARG A 146 -13.82 1.83 14.35
CA ARG A 146 -13.13 3.11 14.55
C ARG A 146 -12.01 3.34 13.54
N ARG A 147 -11.84 2.45 12.55
CA ARG A 147 -10.80 2.58 11.53
C ARG A 147 -11.27 3.54 10.44
N PRO A 148 -10.35 4.23 9.74
CA PRO A 148 -10.70 5.34 8.83
C PRO A 148 -11.77 5.02 7.78
N TYR A 149 -11.81 3.79 7.27
CA TYR A 149 -12.74 3.37 6.21
C TYR A 149 -13.84 2.42 6.69
N ASP A 150 -14.10 2.32 8.01
CA ASP A 150 -15.15 1.45 8.55
C ASP A 150 -16.57 1.99 8.27
N HIS A 151 -16.74 3.31 8.22
CA HIS A 151 -18.06 3.95 8.08
C HIS A 151 -18.20 4.80 6.82
N GLN A 152 -17.12 5.44 6.38
CA GLN A 152 -17.16 6.37 5.26
C GLN A 152 -16.36 5.81 4.08
N PRO A 153 -16.98 5.70 2.89
CA PRO A 153 -16.26 5.33 1.67
C PRO A 153 -15.17 6.35 1.35
N ILE A 154 -14.04 5.88 0.86
CA ILE A 154 -12.93 6.74 0.43
C ILE A 154 -13.42 7.76 -0.61
N GLY A 155 -13.17 9.06 -0.36
CA GLY A 155 -13.59 10.15 -1.25
C GLY A 155 -15.07 10.55 -1.17
N SER A 156 -15.78 10.24 -0.08
CA SER A 156 -17.16 10.69 0.20
C SER A 156 -17.27 12.08 0.88
N ASN A 157 -16.19 12.86 0.87
CA ASN A 157 -15.97 14.22 1.44
C ASN A 157 -15.54 14.27 2.92
N GLY A 158 -14.38 14.90 3.18
CA GLY A 158 -13.93 15.29 4.52
C GLY A 158 -12.56 14.81 5.00
N GLN A 159 -11.69 14.22 4.16
CA GLN A 159 -10.28 14.03 4.54
C GLN A 159 -9.58 15.40 4.54
N LYS A 160 -9.68 16.11 5.66
CA LYS A 160 -8.76 17.20 6.00
C LYS A 160 -7.36 16.60 6.06
N ASN A 161 -6.54 16.90 5.06
CA ASN A 161 -5.09 16.92 5.23
C ASN A 161 -4.72 18.22 5.93
#